data_AF-A0A7Y3T2Z3-F1
#
_entry.id   AF-A0A7Y3T2Z3-F1
#
_cell.length_a   1.000
_cell.length_b   1.000
_cell.length_c   1.000
_cell.angle_alpha   90.00
_cell.angle_beta   90.00
_cell.angle_gamma   90.00
#
_symmetry.space_group_name_H-M   'P 1'
#
loop_
_entity.id
_entity.type
_entity.pdbx_description
1 polymer ?
#
loop_
_entity_poly.entity_id
_entity_poly.type
_entity_poly.pdbx_seq_one_letter_code
_entity_poly.pdbx_strand_id
1 'polypeptide(L)'
;MRQVYYAVENELFQKLKLEIKKYNKILQKVYDKQISKTDRLNFIDEKEKSEIMIQDVLQEKTNLIGYFTEEELESLEGCIILLENKRTYNILKSNSINSEGIEDILVELMEQEEKKIIKKLILFLEKAKKDNKSIIVWIM
;
A
#
# COMPACT_ATOMS: atom_id res chain seq x y z
N MET A 1 -5.03 13.34 -2.73
CA MET A 1 -4.79 12.00 -2.13
C MET A 1 -3.28 11.76 -2.01
N ARG A 2 -2.78 11.06 -0.98
CA ARG A 2 -1.36 10.70 -0.84
C ARG A 2 -1.24 9.19 -0.60
N GLN A 3 -0.31 8.56 -1.31
CA GLN A 3 0.05 7.16 -1.06
C GLN A 3 1.34 7.13 -0.25
N VAL A 4 1.25 6.57 0.95
CA VAL A 4 2.33 6.55 1.94
C VAL A 4 2.87 5.14 2.09
N TYR A 5 4.19 5.01 2.14
CA TYR A 5 4.91 3.75 2.25
C TYR A 5 5.48 3.64 3.65
N TYR A 6 5.11 2.55 4.34
CA TYR A 6 5.56 2.23 5.69
C TYR A 6 6.37 0.94 5.67
N ALA A 7 7.57 0.94 6.26
CA ALA A 7 8.34 -0.25 6.56
C ALA A 7 7.86 -0.87 7.89
N VAL A 8 7.49 -2.15 7.84
CA VAL A 8 6.78 -2.87 8.89
C VAL A 8 7.47 -4.20 9.18
N GLU A 9 7.59 -4.54 10.46
CA GLU A 9 8.03 -5.87 10.92
C GLU A 9 7.07 -6.97 10.42
N ASN A 10 7.58 -8.16 10.10
CA ASN A 10 6.76 -9.21 9.49
C ASN A 10 5.54 -9.61 10.34
N GLU A 11 5.69 -9.71 11.67
CA GLU A 11 4.56 -10.03 12.56
C GLU A 11 3.45 -8.97 12.49
N LEU A 12 3.84 -7.69 12.49
CA LEU A 12 2.90 -6.57 12.39
C LEU A 12 2.32 -6.45 10.98
N PHE A 13 3.11 -6.76 9.95
CA PHE A 13 2.68 -6.80 8.55
C PHE A 13 1.53 -7.80 8.34
N GLN A 14 1.63 -9.02 8.88
CA GLN A 14 0.54 -10.00 8.77
C GLN A 14 -0.74 -9.52 9.45
N LYS A 15 -0.63 -8.89 10.64
CA LYS A 15 -1.77 -8.29 11.35
C LYS A 15 -2.41 -7.17 10.55
N LEU A 16 -1.62 -6.19 10.11
CA LEU A 16 -2.09 -5.05 9.31
C LEU A 16 -2.70 -5.50 7.98
N LYS A 17 -2.11 -6.48 7.30
CA LYS A 17 -2.65 -7.04 6.05
C LYS A 17 -4.07 -7.61 6.24
N LEU A 18 -4.33 -8.26 7.38
CA LEU A 18 -5.67 -8.75 7.70
C LEU A 18 -6.64 -7.62 8.02
N GLU A 19 -6.22 -6.62 8.80
CA GLU A 19 -7.06 -5.47 9.13
C GLU A 19 -7.39 -4.63 7.89
N ILE A 20 -6.42 -4.36 7.01
CA ILE A 20 -6.63 -3.68 5.73
C ILE A 20 -7.58 -4.48 4.84
N LYS A 21 -7.48 -5.82 4.83
CA LYS A 21 -8.43 -6.67 4.09
C LYS A 21 -9.85 -6.55 4.66
N LYS A 22 -10.03 -6.44 5.98
CA LYS A 22 -11.34 -6.19 6.60
C LYS A 22 -11.85 -4.80 6.25
N TYR A 23 -11.01 -3.76 6.39
CA TYR A 23 -11.31 -2.40 5.98
C TYR A 23 -11.82 -2.33 4.54
N ASN A 24 -11.12 -2.97 3.59
CA ASN A 24 -11.54 -3.00 2.18
C ASN A 24 -12.91 -3.66 1.97
N LYS A 25 -13.25 -4.69 2.75
CA LYS A 25 -14.59 -5.30 2.71
C LYS A 25 -15.66 -4.35 3.26
N ILE A 26 -15.36 -3.64 4.34
CA ILE A 26 -16.27 -2.63 4.90
C ILE A 26 -16.49 -1.51 3.89
N LEU A 27 -15.41 -1.02 3.27
CA LEU A 27 -15.45 0.01 2.23
C LEU A 27 -16.35 -0.40 1.05
N GLN A 28 -16.22 -1.64 0.58
CA GLN A 28 -17.10 -2.18 -0.46
C GLN A 28 -18.58 -2.16 -0.04
N LYS A 29 -18.88 -2.43 1.24
CA LYS A 29 -20.25 -2.40 1.78
C LYS A 29 -20.80 -0.99 1.90
N VAL A 30 -19.98 -0.01 2.26
CA VAL A 30 -20.39 1.42 2.29
C VAL A 30 -20.90 1.88 0.92
N TYR A 31 -20.22 1.48 -0.15
CA TYR A 31 -20.57 1.86 -1.52
C TYR A 31 -21.53 0.89 -2.23
N ASP A 32 -21.97 -0.16 -1.55
CA ASP A 32 -22.96 -1.09 -2.09
C ASP A 32 -24.33 -0.39 -2.21
N LYS A 33 -24.86 -0.37 -3.43
CA LYS A 33 -26.15 0.26 -3.74
C LYS A 33 -27.35 -0.51 -3.18
N GLN A 34 -27.17 -1.79 -2.83
CA GLN A 34 -28.24 -2.67 -2.34
C GLN A 34 -28.42 -2.62 -0.82
N ILE A 35 -27.50 -1.99 -0.09
CA ILE A 35 -27.53 -1.90 1.37
C ILE A 35 -28.54 -0.85 1.85
N SER A 36 -29.20 -1.13 2.99
CA SER A 36 -30.14 -0.18 3.59
C SER A 36 -29.42 1.08 4.08
N LYS A 37 -30.16 2.19 4.21
CA LYS A 37 -29.60 3.45 4.72
C LYS A 37 -29.04 3.28 6.14
N THR A 38 -29.71 2.51 6.99
CA THR A 38 -29.29 2.25 8.38
C THR A 38 -28.01 1.42 8.43
N ASP A 39 -27.94 0.35 7.64
CA ASP A 39 -26.73 -0.49 7.59
C ASP A 39 -25.55 0.28 7.00
N ARG A 40 -25.79 1.16 6.02
CA ARG A 40 -24.74 2.03 5.48
C ARG A 40 -24.12 2.93 6.54
N LEU A 41 -24.93 3.51 7.42
CA LEU A 41 -24.42 4.34 8.52
C LEU A 41 -23.55 3.51 9.47
N ASN A 42 -23.98 2.29 9.82
CA ASN A 42 -23.17 1.38 10.63
C ASN A 42 -21.82 1.05 9.96
N PHE A 43 -21.82 0.78 8.65
CA PHE A 43 -20.57 0.52 7.91
C PHE A 43 -19.68 1.76 7.78
N ILE A 44 -20.24 2.97 7.73
CA ILE A 44 -19.46 4.21 7.76
C ILE A 44 -18.73 4.34 9.10
N ASP A 45 -19.44 4.12 10.21
CA ASP A 45 -18.84 4.16 11.55
C ASP A 45 -17.76 3.07 11.72
N GLU A 46 -18.00 1.85 11.22
CA GLU A 46 -17.01 0.78 11.21
C GLU A 46 -15.79 1.11 10.34
N LYS A 47 -16.02 1.73 9.16
CA LYS A 47 -14.95 2.18 8.27
C LYS A 47 -14.05 3.19 9.00
N GLU A 48 -14.64 4.21 9.62
CA GLU A 48 -13.89 5.26 10.31
C GLU A 48 -13.09 4.70 11.49
N LYS A 49 -13.68 3.84 12.31
CA LYS A 49 -12.97 3.17 13.42
C LYS A 49 -11.79 2.33 12.90
N SER A 50 -12.01 1.57 11.83
CA SER A 50 -10.96 0.74 11.23
C SER A 50 -9.85 1.59 10.59
N GLU A 51 -10.21 2.70 9.96
CA GLU A 51 -9.27 3.64 9.35
C GLU A 51 -8.35 4.27 10.40
N ILE A 52 -8.93 4.79 11.48
CA ILE A 52 -8.20 5.36 12.61
C ILE A 52 -7.27 4.32 13.22
N MET A 53 -7.78 3.11 13.51
CA MET A 53 -6.97 2.04 14.09
C MET A 53 -5.77 1.64 13.23
N ILE A 54 -5.96 1.50 11.91
CA ILE A 54 -4.87 1.18 10.98
C ILE A 54 -3.87 2.33 10.93
N GLN A 55 -4.35 3.57 10.84
CA GLN A 55 -3.52 4.76 10.77
C GLN A 55 -2.68 4.94 12.03
N ASP A 56 -3.27 4.79 13.22
CA ASP A 56 -2.56 4.90 14.50
C ASP A 56 -1.45 3.85 14.59
N VAL A 57 -1.75 2.59 14.24
CA VAL A 57 -0.75 1.52 14.23
C VAL A 57 0.39 1.82 13.25
N LEU A 58 0.07 2.32 12.05
CA LEU A 58 1.08 2.69 11.07
C LEU A 58 1.95 3.86 11.58
N GLN A 59 1.36 4.87 12.20
CA GLN A 59 2.10 6.04 12.68
C GLN A 59 2.95 5.75 13.91
N GLU A 60 2.47 4.92 14.84
CA GLU A 60 3.15 4.67 16.11
C GLU A 60 4.18 3.53 16.05
N LYS A 61 3.93 2.50 15.23
CA LYS A 61 4.67 1.23 15.30
C LYS A 61 5.44 0.89 14.04
N THR A 62 5.48 1.80 13.06
CA THR A 62 6.15 1.54 11.78
C THR A 62 6.99 2.73 11.35
N ASN A 63 7.86 2.50 10.36
CA ASN A 63 8.76 3.52 9.87
C ASN A 63 8.24 4.08 8.54
N LEU A 64 7.94 5.37 8.50
CA LEU A 64 7.66 6.08 7.24
C LEU A 64 8.91 6.07 6.35
N ILE A 65 8.83 5.42 5.18
CA ILE A 65 9.96 5.34 4.24
C ILE A 65 9.82 6.30 3.04
N GLY A 66 8.59 6.74 2.76
CA GLY A 66 8.30 7.72 1.72
C GLY A 66 6.82 7.91 1.41
N TYR A 67 6.54 8.80 0.46
CA TYR A 67 5.20 9.03 -0.07
C TYR A 67 5.26 9.49 -1.53
N PHE A 68 4.16 9.30 -2.25
CA PHE A 68 3.88 9.92 -3.53
C PHE A 68 2.71 10.90 -3.43
N THR A 69 2.82 12.02 -4.12
CA THR A 69 1.69 12.92 -4.39
C THR A 69 0.75 12.32 -5.42
N GLU A 70 -0.42 12.91 -5.60
CA GLU A 70 -1.40 12.50 -6.62
C GLU A 70 -0.83 12.51 -8.04
N GLU A 71 -0.15 13.60 -8.42
CA GLU A 71 0.52 13.74 -9.73
C GLU A 71 1.64 12.69 -9.93
N GLU A 72 2.39 12.42 -8.86
CA GLU A 72 3.44 11.40 -8.86
C GLU A 72 2.85 9.99 -8.97
N LEU A 73 1.68 9.75 -8.39
CA LEU A 73 0.98 8.47 -8.47
C LEU A 73 0.50 8.18 -9.88
N GLU A 74 -0.13 9.15 -10.54
CA GLU A 74 -0.53 8.99 -11.94
C GLU A 74 0.67 8.64 -12.83
N SER A 75 1.79 9.33 -12.62
CA SER A 75 3.05 9.04 -13.31
C SER A 75 3.56 7.63 -13.00
N LEU A 76 3.51 7.22 -11.73
CA LEU A 76 3.95 5.90 -11.29
C LEU A 76 3.07 4.80 -11.87
N GLU A 77 1.75 4.97 -11.86
CA GLU A 77 0.80 4.02 -12.43
C GLU A 77 1.02 3.84 -13.92
N GLY A 78 1.24 4.93 -14.66
CA GLY A 78 1.61 4.87 -16.07
C GLY A 78 2.89 4.05 -16.31
N CYS A 79 3.87 4.14 -15.41
CA CYS A 79 5.08 3.33 -15.51
C CYS A 79 4.84 1.85 -15.14
N ILE A 80 4.09 1.59 -14.06
CA ILE A 80 3.79 0.25 -13.57
C ILE A 80 2.94 -0.55 -14.57
N ILE A 81 1.99 0.10 -15.27
CA ILE A 81 1.16 -0.53 -16.30
C ILE A 81 2.00 -1.05 -17.48
N LEU A 82 3.15 -0.43 -17.74
CA LEU A 82 4.07 -0.82 -18.80
C LEU A 82 5.04 -1.93 -18.38
N LEU A 83 4.98 -2.41 -17.13
CA LEU A 83 5.78 -3.56 -16.71
C LEU A 83 5.25 -4.83 -17.38
N GLU A 84 6.13 -5.56 -18.07
CA GLU A 84 5.78 -6.83 -18.71
C GLU A 84 5.54 -7.94 -17.66
N ASN A 85 6.19 -7.82 -16.51
CA ASN A 85 6.08 -8.76 -15.41
C ASN A 85 4.78 -8.59 -14.60
N LYS A 86 3.78 -9.43 -14.94
CA LYS A 86 2.49 -9.49 -14.24
C LYS A 86 2.60 -9.73 -12.74
N ARG A 87 3.63 -10.45 -12.27
CA ARG A 87 3.80 -10.72 -10.84
C ARG A 87 4.19 -9.43 -10.10
N THR A 88 5.19 -8.71 -10.60
CA THR A 88 5.63 -7.42 -10.05
C THR A 88 4.48 -6.41 -10.06
N TYR A 89 3.77 -6.30 -11.18
CA TYR A 89 2.58 -5.47 -11.30
C TYR A 89 1.54 -5.78 -10.21
N ASN A 90 1.18 -7.06 -10.03
CA ASN A 90 0.20 -7.48 -9.03
C ASN A 90 0.65 -7.18 -7.60
N ILE A 91 1.93 -7.34 -7.28
CA ILE A 91 2.44 -7.04 -5.95
C ILE A 91 2.35 -5.54 -5.67
N LEU A 92 2.79 -4.69 -6.61
CA LEU A 92 2.73 -3.24 -6.47
C LEU A 92 1.28 -2.74 -6.34
N LYS A 93 0.32 -3.36 -7.03
CA LYS A 93 -1.11 -3.03 -6.90
C LYS A 93 -1.78 -3.56 -5.63
N SER A 94 -1.18 -4.53 -4.94
CA SER A 94 -1.77 -5.11 -3.73
C SER A 94 -1.66 -4.21 -2.49
N ASN A 95 -0.89 -3.11 -2.58
CA ASN A 95 -0.57 -2.21 -1.47
C ASN A 95 0.11 -2.91 -0.27
N SER A 96 0.62 -4.13 -0.45
CA SER A 96 1.31 -4.91 0.57
C SER A 96 2.47 -5.69 -0.05
N ILE A 97 3.70 -5.38 0.34
CA ILE A 97 4.90 -5.99 -0.24
C ILE A 97 5.63 -6.75 0.87
N ASN A 98 5.70 -8.08 0.76
CA ASN A 98 6.47 -8.89 1.70
C ASN A 98 7.97 -8.64 1.48
N SER A 99 8.78 -8.66 2.53
CA SER A 99 10.24 -8.48 2.44
C SER A 99 10.89 -9.43 1.45
N GLU A 100 10.44 -10.69 1.42
CA GLU A 100 10.89 -11.72 0.47
C GLU A 100 10.64 -11.34 -1.00
N GLY A 101 9.62 -10.53 -1.28
CA GLY A 101 9.28 -10.10 -2.63
C GLY A 101 9.93 -8.79 -3.07
N ILE A 102 10.62 -8.07 -2.17
CA ILE A 102 11.19 -6.76 -2.49
C ILE A 102 12.33 -6.88 -3.50
N GLU A 103 13.18 -7.90 -3.37
CA GLU A 103 14.31 -8.13 -4.28
C GLU A 103 13.86 -8.36 -5.73
N ASP A 104 12.87 -9.23 -5.91
CA ASP A 104 12.27 -9.51 -7.23
C ASP A 104 11.74 -8.24 -7.90
N ILE A 105 11.10 -7.35 -7.12
CA ILE A 105 10.57 -6.08 -7.62
C ILE A 105 11.69 -5.11 -7.97
N LEU A 106 12.72 -5.02 -7.13
CA LEU A 106 13.85 -4.12 -7.35
C LEU A 106 14.57 -4.44 -8.66
N VAL A 107 14.85 -5.72 -8.93
CA VAL A 107 15.51 -6.16 -10.17
C VAL A 107 14.74 -5.68 -11.40
N GLU A 108 13.43 -5.87 -11.40
CA GLU A 108 12.55 -5.42 -12.51
C GLU A 108 12.54 -3.90 -12.64
N LEU A 109 12.44 -3.17 -11.52
CA LEU A 109 12.37 -1.72 -11.55
C LEU A 109 13.69 -1.07 -11.97
N MET A 110 14.83 -1.71 -11.70
CA MET A 110 16.15 -1.22 -12.12
C MET A 110 16.28 -1.14 -13.64
N GLU A 111 15.58 -1.98 -14.40
CA GLU A 111 15.54 -1.89 -15.87
C GLU A 111 14.84 -0.62 -16.37
N GLN A 112 14.03 0.02 -15.53
CA GLN A 112 13.32 1.27 -15.82
C GLN A 112 13.85 2.46 -15.01
N GLU A 113 15.06 2.35 -14.45
CA GLU A 113 15.57 3.33 -13.49
C GLU A 113 15.67 4.74 -14.08
N GLU A 114 15.79 4.91 -15.40
CA GLU A 114 15.85 6.24 -16.03
C GLU A 114 14.67 7.16 -15.66
N LYS A 115 13.51 6.57 -15.34
CA LYS A 115 12.33 7.32 -14.91
C LYS A 115 12.48 7.76 -13.45
N LYS A 116 12.49 9.08 -13.22
CA LYS A 116 12.61 9.69 -11.87
C LYS A 116 11.63 9.09 -10.85
N ILE A 117 10.39 8.82 -11.26
CA ILE A 117 9.36 8.25 -10.39
C ILE A 117 9.70 6.81 -9.95
N ILE A 118 10.30 6.02 -10.85
CA ILE A 118 10.77 4.67 -10.57
C ILE A 118 11.97 4.69 -9.65
N LYS A 119 12.94 5.61 -9.84
CA LYS A 119 14.05 5.79 -8.89
C LYS A 119 13.56 6.05 -7.47
N LYS A 120 12.50 6.87 -7.34
CA LYS A 120 11.91 7.16 -6.04
C LYS A 120 11.27 5.92 -5.41
N LEU A 121 10.55 5.10 -6.19
CA LEU A 121 10.00 3.83 -5.71
C LEU A 121 11.13 2.87 -5.29
N ILE A 122 12.17 2.70 -6.13
CA ILE A 122 13.36 1.91 -5.82
C ILE A 122 13.95 2.32 -4.48
N LEU A 123 14.14 3.62 -4.24
CA LEU A 123 14.68 4.14 -2.98
C LEU A 123 13.81 3.77 -1.76
N PHE A 124 12.49 3.68 -1.91
CA PHE A 124 11.62 3.21 -0.82
C PHE A 124 11.82 1.72 -0.56
N LEU A 125 11.84 0.92 -1.62
CA LEU A 125 12.05 -0.52 -1.55
C LEU A 125 13.42 -0.88 -0.97
N GLU A 126 14.48 -0.17 -1.36
CA GLU A 126 15.84 -0.37 -0.82
C GLU A 126 15.92 -0.08 0.68
N LYS A 127 15.26 0.98 1.16
CA LYS A 127 15.19 1.28 2.60
C LYS A 127 14.56 0.12 3.37
N ALA A 128 13.44 -0.41 2.89
CA ALA A 128 12.77 -1.54 3.54
C ALA A 128 13.62 -2.83 3.46
N LYS A 129 14.24 -3.10 2.31
CA LYS A 129 15.14 -4.25 2.12
C LYS A 129 16.31 -4.23 3.10
N LYS A 130 16.97 -3.08 3.25
CA LYS A 130 18.13 -2.91 4.14
C LYS A 130 17.85 -3.36 5.57
N ASP A 131 16.63 -3.10 6.03
CA ASP A 131 16.19 -3.42 7.39
C ASP A 131 15.38 -4.73 7.47
N ASN A 132 15.34 -5.51 6.38
CA ASN A 132 14.52 -6.73 6.23
C ASN A 132 13.04 -6.53 6.62
N LYS A 133 12.46 -5.38 6.24
CA LYS A 133 11.07 -5.03 6.54
C LYS A 133 10.15 -5.27 5.34
N SER A 134 8.92 -5.63 5.64
CA SER A 134 7.83 -5.62 4.67
C SER A 134 7.29 -4.20 4.51
N ILE A 135 6.49 -3.95 3.48
CA ILE A 135 5.91 -2.64 3.21
C ILE A 135 4.39 -2.72 3.24
N ILE A 136 3.77 -1.80 3.98
CA ILE A 136 2.36 -1.47 3.84
C ILE A 136 2.25 -0.13 3.13
N VAL A 137 1.41 -0.11 2.11
CA VAL A 137 1.09 1.10 1.37
C VAL A 137 -0.29 1.56 1.80
N TRP A 138 -0.38 2.78 2.34
CA TRP A 138 -1.63 3.35 2.86
C TRP A 138 -2.01 4.59 2.06
N ILE A 139 -3.28 4.68 1.68
CA ILE A 139 -3.80 5.78 0.85
C ILE A 139 -4.68 6.65 1.75
N MET A 140 -4.32 7.94 1.85
CA MET A 140 -5.08 8.97 2.56
C MET A 140 -5.62 10.04 1.60
#